data_AF-A0A2M8KRT3-F1
#
_entry.id   AF-A0A2M8KRT3-F1
#
_cell.length_a   1.000
_cell.length_b   1.000
_cell.length_c   1.000
_cell.angle_alpha   90.00
_cell.angle_beta   90.00
_cell.angle_gamma   90.00
#
_symmetry.space_group_name_H-M   'P 1'
#
loop_
_entity.id
_entity.type
_entity.pdbx_description
1 polymer ?
#
loop_
_entity_poly.entity_id
_entity_poly.type
_entity_poly.pdbx_seq_one_letter_code
_entity_poly.pdbx_strand_id
1 'polypeptide(L)'
;LIAKGYQLSEGYLKLKEVLEIKGMRAAQLYLLHEVQNVYESQGIGIHDKHFEVIIKKMSDKTIVEDEGDTGLLVGEVVNKDGLIAENKKVVAKGGKPASGKATIMGVTRAAVQTDSWLSAASFQNTTTVLTSAAIRGQVDYLYGLKENVIIGRLIPVTKELIDTYYG
;
A
#
# COMPACT_ATOMS: atom_id res chain seq x y z
N LEU A 1 -31.19 -3.22 -19.40
CA LEU A 1 -30.96 -3.33 -17.94
C LEU A 1 -29.66 -2.63 -17.61
N ILE A 2 -29.65 -1.77 -16.60
CA ILE A 2 -28.46 -1.01 -16.20
C ILE A 2 -27.66 -1.87 -15.21
N ALA A 3 -26.36 -2.04 -15.47
CA ALA A 3 -25.47 -2.81 -14.60
C ALA A 3 -25.11 -2.05 -13.31
N LYS A 4 -24.80 -2.77 -12.23
CA LYS A 4 -24.41 -2.16 -10.94
C LYS A 4 -23.17 -1.27 -11.14
N GLY A 5 -23.26 -0.02 -10.67
CA GLY A 5 -22.19 0.98 -10.79
C GLY A 5 -22.12 1.68 -12.15
N TYR A 6 -23.15 1.57 -12.99
CA TYR A 6 -23.26 2.39 -14.19
C TYR A 6 -23.40 3.87 -13.83
N GLN A 7 -22.68 4.73 -14.55
CA GLN A 7 -22.68 6.17 -14.31
C GLN A 7 -23.95 6.79 -14.91
N LEU A 8 -24.68 7.58 -14.13
CA LEU A 8 -25.97 8.16 -14.52
C LEU A 8 -25.85 9.62 -14.98
N SER A 9 -24.77 10.32 -14.64
CA SER A 9 -24.51 11.71 -14.97
C SER A 9 -23.08 11.90 -15.42
N GLU A 10 -22.81 12.94 -16.21
CA GLU A 10 -21.45 13.33 -16.56
C GLU A 10 -20.62 13.75 -15.33
N GLY A 11 -19.29 13.78 -15.50
CA GLY A 11 -18.33 14.17 -14.48
C GLY A 11 -17.49 13.00 -13.93
N TYR A 12 -16.70 13.30 -12.90
CA TYR A 12 -15.74 12.36 -12.33
C TYR A 12 -16.39 11.45 -11.29
N LEU A 13 -16.00 10.17 -11.31
CA LEU A 13 -16.39 9.21 -10.30
C LEU A 13 -15.54 9.37 -9.04
N LYS A 14 -16.17 9.19 -7.88
CA LYS A 14 -15.42 9.09 -6.62
C LYS A 14 -14.80 7.71 -6.50
N LEU A 15 -13.47 7.68 -6.37
CA LEU A 15 -12.71 6.43 -6.31
C LEU A 15 -13.19 5.46 -5.23
N LYS A 16 -13.57 5.97 -4.05
CA LYS A 16 -14.11 5.15 -2.96
C LYS A 16 -15.39 4.43 -3.37
N GLU A 17 -16.30 5.12 -4.06
CA GLU A 17 -17.56 4.54 -4.55
C GLU A 17 -17.28 3.49 -5.63
N VAL A 18 -16.34 3.76 -6.55
CA VAL A 18 -15.91 2.77 -7.56
C VAL A 18 -15.35 1.51 -6.90
N LEU A 19 -14.50 1.67 -5.89
CA LEU A 19 -13.90 0.56 -5.15
C LEU A 19 -14.95 -0.29 -4.43
N GLU A 20 -15.93 0.33 -3.78
CA GLU A 20 -16.98 -0.38 -3.03
C GLU A 20 -18.00 -1.07 -3.94
N ILE A 21 -18.31 -0.47 -5.09
CA ILE A 21 -19.37 -0.96 -5.97
C ILE A 21 -18.83 -1.95 -7.00
N LYS A 22 -17.70 -1.63 -7.64
CA LYS A 22 -17.10 -2.39 -8.75
C LYS A 22 -15.84 -3.16 -8.37
N GLY A 23 -15.27 -2.91 -7.19
CA GLY A 23 -14.08 -3.60 -6.69
C GLY A 23 -12.74 -2.98 -7.12
N MET A 24 -11.66 -3.57 -6.60
CA MET A 24 -10.29 -3.03 -6.71
C MET A 24 -9.81 -2.87 -8.15
N ARG A 25 -10.02 -3.90 -8.99
CA ARG A 25 -9.54 -3.86 -10.38
C ARG A 25 -10.18 -2.74 -11.19
N ALA A 26 -11.49 -2.53 -11.01
CA ALA A 26 -12.21 -1.44 -11.67
C ALA A 26 -11.72 -0.07 -11.17
N ALA A 27 -11.44 0.08 -9.88
CA ALA A 27 -10.90 1.31 -9.32
C ALA A 27 -9.48 1.63 -9.83
N GLN A 28 -8.63 0.61 -9.97
CA GLN A 28 -7.27 0.76 -10.53
C GLN A 28 -7.31 1.15 -12.02
N LEU A 29 -8.16 0.49 -12.81
CA LEU A 29 -8.33 0.82 -14.23
C LEU A 29 -8.90 2.23 -14.41
N TYR A 30 -9.88 2.61 -13.59
CA TYR A 30 -10.41 3.97 -13.59
C TYR A 30 -9.30 5.00 -13.34
N LEU A 31 -8.45 4.80 -12.33
CA LEU A 31 -7.29 5.68 -12.09
C LEU A 31 -6.31 5.72 -13.26
N LEU A 32 -6.01 4.57 -13.86
CA LEU A 32 -5.11 4.49 -15.00
C LEU A 32 -5.63 5.34 -16.16
N HIS A 33 -6.89 5.16 -16.54
CA HIS A 33 -7.51 5.90 -17.64
C HIS A 33 -7.57 7.41 -17.35
N GLU A 34 -7.99 7.81 -16.15
CA GLU A 34 -8.08 9.24 -15.81
C GLU A 34 -6.71 9.93 -15.85
N VAL A 35 -5.66 9.27 -15.34
CA VAL A 35 -4.31 9.83 -15.37
C VAL A 35 -3.78 9.87 -16.81
N GLN A 36 -3.94 8.78 -17.57
CA GLN A 36 -3.48 8.68 -18.95
C GLN A 36 -4.14 9.78 -19.83
N ASN A 37 -5.46 9.96 -19.72
CA ASN A 37 -6.21 10.95 -20.49
C ASN A 37 -5.67 12.37 -20.29
N VAL A 38 -5.23 12.72 -19.08
CA VAL A 38 -4.64 14.04 -18.80
C VAL A 38 -3.31 14.22 -19.53
N TYR A 39 -2.42 13.22 -19.53
CA TYR A 39 -1.13 13.31 -20.22
C TYR A 39 -1.29 13.26 -21.74
N GLU A 40 -2.17 12.40 -22.25
CA GLU A 40 -2.47 12.32 -23.69
C GLU A 40 -3.09 13.61 -24.22
N SER A 41 -3.96 14.28 -23.44
CA SER A 41 -4.52 15.58 -23.80
C SER A 41 -3.45 16.68 -23.94
N GLN A 42 -2.30 16.50 -23.30
CA GLN A 42 -1.13 17.39 -23.40
C GLN A 42 -0.13 16.91 -24.46
N GLY A 43 -0.45 15.85 -25.22
CA GLY A 43 0.41 15.27 -26.25
C GLY A 43 1.59 14.46 -25.69
N ILE A 44 1.55 14.08 -24.40
CA ILE A 44 2.63 13.33 -23.74
C ILE A 44 2.25 11.85 -23.67
N GLY A 45 2.90 11.04 -24.51
CA GLY A 45 2.75 9.59 -24.48
C GLY A 45 3.57 8.96 -23.35
N ILE A 46 2.91 8.54 -22.27
CA ILE A 46 3.53 7.74 -21.20
C ILE A 46 2.97 6.33 -21.28
N HIS A 47 3.83 5.32 -21.16
CA HIS A 47 3.39 3.93 -21.15
C HIS A 47 2.72 3.58 -19.82
N ASP A 48 1.54 2.95 -19.89
CA ASP A 48 0.69 2.54 -18.77
C ASP A 48 1.43 1.87 -17.61
N LYS A 49 2.45 1.04 -17.91
CA LYS A 49 3.27 0.34 -16.91
C LYS A 49 3.80 1.26 -15.81
N HIS A 50 4.08 2.52 -16.13
CA HIS A 50 4.59 3.49 -15.16
C HIS A 50 3.51 3.91 -14.16
N PHE A 51 2.28 4.15 -14.64
CA PHE A 51 1.15 4.45 -13.78
C PHE A 51 0.69 3.22 -13.00
N GLU A 52 0.70 2.04 -13.62
CA GLU A 52 0.34 0.79 -12.96
C GLU A 52 1.22 0.51 -11.74
N VAL A 53 2.52 0.76 -11.83
CA VAL A 53 3.44 0.58 -10.69
C VAL A 53 3.10 1.53 -9.53
N ILE A 54 2.70 2.77 -9.82
CA ILE A 54 2.30 3.75 -8.80
C ILE A 54 0.95 3.37 -8.19
N ILE A 55 -0.04 3.03 -9.03
CA ILE A 55 -1.39 2.64 -8.61
C ILE A 55 -1.35 1.37 -7.76
N LYS A 56 -0.46 0.42 -8.10
CA LYS A 56 -0.18 -0.75 -7.26
C LYS A 56 0.21 -0.33 -5.84
N LYS A 57 1.20 0.58 -5.70
CA LYS A 57 1.62 1.08 -4.39
C LYS A 57 0.52 1.82 -3.63
N MET A 58 -0.37 2.51 -4.33
CA MET A 58 -1.55 3.13 -3.71
C MET A 58 -2.59 2.11 -3.21
N SER A 59 -2.60 0.89 -3.73
CA SER A 59 -3.61 -0.15 -3.47
C SER A 59 -3.11 -1.36 -2.66
N ASP A 60 -1.85 -1.37 -2.25
CA ASP A 60 -1.22 -2.47 -1.48
C ASP A 60 -1.65 -2.51 0.01
N LYS A 61 -2.44 -1.53 0.46
CA LYS A 61 -2.84 -1.36 1.87
C LYS A 61 -4.23 -1.92 2.16
N THR A 62 -4.37 -2.51 3.33
CA THR A 62 -5.61 -3.06 3.87
C THR A 62 -5.88 -2.45 5.23
N ILE A 63 -7.12 -2.02 5.47
CA ILE A 63 -7.57 -1.54 6.78
C ILE A 63 -8.20 -2.70 7.52
N VAL A 64 -7.75 -2.99 8.74
CA VAL A 64 -8.29 -4.06 9.57
C VAL A 64 -9.71 -3.68 10.03
N GLU A 65 -10.67 -4.57 9.79
CA GLU A 65 -12.07 -4.42 10.21
C GLU A 65 -12.39 -5.26 11.46
N ASP A 66 -11.79 -6.45 11.58
CA ASP A 66 -11.90 -7.33 12.74
C ASP A 66 -10.50 -7.88 13.05
N GLU A 67 -10.07 -7.75 14.29
CA GLU A 67 -8.75 -8.19 14.77
C GLU A 67 -8.67 -9.71 15.00
N GLY A 68 -9.80 -10.40 15.18
CA GLY A 68 -9.81 -11.82 15.50
C GLY A 68 -8.95 -12.13 16.73
N ASP A 69 -8.11 -13.16 16.63
CA ASP A 69 -7.10 -13.51 17.65
C ASP A 69 -5.68 -13.05 17.23
N THR A 70 -5.58 -12.10 16.28
CA THR A 70 -4.29 -11.53 15.85
C THR A 70 -3.85 -10.41 16.79
N GLY A 71 -2.57 -10.00 16.69
CA GLY A 71 -2.07 -8.81 17.38
C GLY A 71 -2.39 -7.48 16.69
N LEU A 72 -3.23 -7.50 15.63
CA LEU A 72 -3.60 -6.31 14.88
C LEU A 72 -4.73 -5.56 15.58
N LEU A 73 -4.83 -4.25 15.36
CA LEU A 73 -5.91 -3.44 15.91
C LEU A 73 -6.94 -3.07 14.84
N VAL A 74 -8.21 -3.01 15.22
CA VAL A 74 -9.26 -2.47 14.33
C VAL A 74 -8.91 -1.04 13.88
N GLY A 75 -9.02 -0.79 12.58
CA GLY A 75 -8.65 0.47 11.95
C GLY A 75 -7.16 0.63 11.65
N GLU A 76 -6.32 -0.33 12.07
CA GLU A 76 -4.92 -0.37 11.69
C GLU A 76 -4.77 -0.60 10.19
N VAL A 77 -3.78 0.05 9.60
CA VAL A 77 -3.49 -0.05 8.18
C VAL A 77 -2.24 -0.91 8.03
N VAL A 78 -2.39 -2.02 7.34
CA VAL A 78 -1.33 -3.00 7.14
C VAL A 78 -1.16 -3.31 5.65
N ASN A 79 -0.01 -3.83 5.27
CA ASN A 79 0.15 -4.41 3.95
C ASN A 79 -0.72 -5.65 3.80
N LYS A 80 -1.22 -5.85 2.59
CA LYS A 80 -1.96 -7.07 2.23
C LYS A 80 -1.17 -8.33 2.59
N ASP A 81 0.11 -8.37 2.26
CA ASP A 81 0.98 -9.53 2.56
C ASP A 81 1.23 -9.69 4.06
N GLY A 82 1.32 -8.58 4.80
CA GLY A 82 1.45 -8.58 6.26
C GLY A 82 0.23 -9.18 6.95
N LEU A 83 -0.98 -8.77 6.53
CA LEU A 83 -2.24 -9.34 7.04
C LEU A 83 -2.32 -10.86 6.75
N ILE A 84 -1.96 -11.27 5.54
CA ILE A 84 -1.96 -12.68 5.15
C ILE A 84 -0.95 -13.47 6.00
N ALA A 85 0.25 -12.94 6.22
CA ALA A 85 1.27 -13.60 7.03
C ALA A 85 0.83 -13.76 8.49
N GLU A 86 0.24 -12.73 9.09
CA GLU A 86 -0.23 -12.78 10.47
C GLU A 86 -1.41 -13.75 10.64
N ASN A 87 -2.37 -13.70 9.71
CA ASN A 87 -3.49 -14.65 9.70
C ASN A 87 -3.02 -16.10 9.58
N LYS A 88 -2.00 -16.38 8.76
CA LYS A 88 -1.43 -17.73 8.65
C LYS A 88 -0.87 -18.22 10.00
N LYS A 89 -0.21 -17.36 10.77
CA LYS A 89 0.33 -17.72 12.09
C LYS A 89 -0.79 -18.05 13.09
N VAL A 90 -1.85 -17.25 13.09
CA VAL A 90 -2.98 -17.43 14.03
C VAL A 90 -3.79 -18.67 13.68
N VAL A 91 -4.08 -18.89 12.39
CA VAL A 91 -4.79 -20.09 11.92
C VAL A 91 -3.99 -21.36 12.23
N ALA A 92 -2.66 -21.33 12.11
CA ALA A 92 -1.80 -22.46 12.49
C ALA A 92 -1.88 -22.81 13.99
N LYS A 93 -2.24 -21.85 14.84
CA LYS A 93 -2.49 -22.04 16.27
C LYS A 93 -3.96 -22.38 16.58
N GLY A 94 -4.82 -22.47 15.57
CA GLY A 94 -6.26 -22.74 15.72
C GLY A 94 -7.12 -21.52 16.08
N GLY A 95 -6.56 -20.31 16.01
CA GLY A 95 -7.29 -19.07 16.30
C GLY A 95 -8.06 -18.51 15.11
N LYS A 96 -8.88 -17.49 15.37
CA LYS A 96 -9.66 -16.75 14.37
C LYS A 96 -8.77 -15.72 13.64
N PRO A 97 -8.70 -15.74 12.30
CA PRO A 97 -7.93 -14.77 11.54
C PRO A 97 -8.58 -13.38 11.59
N ALA A 98 -7.77 -12.34 11.43
CA ALA A 98 -8.24 -10.97 11.22
C ALA A 98 -8.86 -10.81 9.83
N SER A 99 -9.81 -9.90 9.73
CA SER A 99 -10.40 -9.46 8.47
C SER A 99 -10.03 -8.01 8.20
N GLY A 100 -9.92 -7.65 6.93
CA GLY A 100 -9.67 -6.27 6.54
C GLY A 100 -10.12 -5.97 5.13
N LYS A 101 -10.40 -4.69 4.89
CA LYS A 101 -10.88 -4.18 3.61
C LYS A 101 -9.72 -3.51 2.87
N ALA A 102 -9.45 -3.99 1.65
CA ALA A 102 -8.47 -3.37 0.78
C ALA A 102 -8.92 -1.95 0.43
N THR A 103 -7.98 -1.01 0.46
CA THR A 103 -8.27 0.40 0.20
C THR A 103 -7.25 0.98 -0.77
N ILE A 104 -7.64 2.03 -1.49
CA ILE A 104 -6.70 2.87 -2.22
C ILE A 104 -6.41 4.11 -1.39
N MET A 105 -5.13 4.41 -1.20
CA MET A 105 -4.64 5.59 -0.48
C MET A 105 -3.92 6.54 -1.42
N GLY A 106 -4.01 7.85 -1.15
CA GLY A 106 -3.17 8.84 -1.82
C GLY A 106 -1.68 8.57 -1.58
N VAL A 107 -0.83 8.95 -2.55
CA VAL A 107 0.61 8.65 -2.54
C VAL A 107 1.32 9.07 -1.25
N THR A 108 1.01 10.25 -0.72
CA THR A 108 1.60 10.75 0.54
C THR A 108 1.25 9.85 1.73
N ARG A 109 -0.03 9.45 1.84
CA ARG A 109 -0.49 8.59 2.93
C ARG A 109 0.09 7.19 2.79
N ALA A 110 0.15 6.65 1.58
CA ALA A 110 0.77 5.37 1.30
C ALA A 110 2.27 5.36 1.65
N ALA A 111 2.99 6.46 1.39
CA ALA A 111 4.40 6.61 1.69
C ALA A 111 4.70 6.68 3.20
N VAL A 112 3.87 7.38 3.98
CA VAL A 112 4.00 7.42 5.46
C VAL A 112 3.71 6.05 6.09
N GLN A 113 2.83 5.27 5.46
CA GLN A 113 2.39 3.94 5.90
C GLN A 113 3.35 2.81 5.47
N THR A 114 4.58 3.12 5.04
CA THR A 114 5.56 2.11 4.62
C THR A 114 6.03 1.22 5.80
N ASP A 115 6.57 0.04 5.51
CA ASP A 115 7.00 -0.92 6.53
C ASP A 115 8.28 -0.50 7.24
N SER A 116 9.10 0.31 6.58
CA SER A 116 10.31 0.90 7.18
C SER A 116 9.94 2.17 7.96
N TRP A 117 10.03 2.09 9.28
CA TRP A 117 9.86 3.27 10.12
C TRP A 117 10.96 4.31 9.86
N LEU A 118 12.17 3.90 9.47
CA LEU A 118 13.28 4.81 9.16
C LEU A 118 13.00 5.62 7.88
N SER A 119 12.45 4.96 6.88
CA SER A 119 12.04 5.57 5.62
C SER A 119 10.85 6.50 5.79
N ALA A 120 9.86 6.09 6.60
CA ALA A 120 8.71 6.91 6.96
C ALA A 120 9.11 8.17 7.74
N ALA A 121 9.94 8.02 8.78
CA ALA A 121 10.38 9.11 9.66
C ALA A 121 11.18 10.18 8.91
N SER A 122 11.95 9.77 7.89
CA SER A 122 12.70 10.67 7.01
C SER A 122 11.85 11.28 5.89
N PHE A 123 10.56 10.98 5.79
CA PHE A 123 9.64 11.62 4.86
C PHE A 123 8.85 12.73 5.55
N GLN A 124 8.02 12.39 6.54
CA GLN A 124 7.18 13.33 7.30
C GLN A 124 6.87 12.78 8.70
N ASN A 125 6.37 13.64 9.60
CA ASN A 125 5.90 13.27 10.95
C ASN A 125 6.91 12.50 11.81
N THR A 126 8.20 12.88 11.72
CA THR A 126 9.35 12.19 12.32
C THR A 126 9.13 11.79 13.78
N THR A 127 8.73 12.71 14.66
CA THR A 127 8.53 12.42 16.08
C THR A 127 7.45 11.38 16.33
N THR A 128 6.33 11.45 15.61
CA THR A 128 5.21 10.51 15.76
C THR A 128 5.59 9.11 15.29
N VAL A 129 6.31 9.02 14.16
CA VAL A 129 6.78 7.75 13.61
C VAL A 129 7.77 7.09 14.57
N LEU A 130 8.78 7.83 15.05
CA LEU A 130 9.77 7.30 15.99
C LEU A 130 9.16 6.87 17.33
N THR A 131 8.24 7.66 17.86
CA THR A 131 7.54 7.32 19.11
C THR A 131 6.75 6.03 18.96
N SER A 132 6.01 5.87 17.86
CA SER A 132 5.22 4.67 17.60
C SER A 132 6.09 3.43 17.41
N ALA A 133 7.20 3.57 16.69
CA ALA A 133 8.18 2.49 16.48
C ALA A 133 8.83 2.06 17.80
N ALA A 134 9.20 3.03 18.66
CA ALA A 134 9.79 2.76 19.98
C ALA A 134 8.80 2.04 20.91
N ILE A 135 7.55 2.50 20.99
CA ILE A 135 6.50 1.86 21.80
C ILE A 135 6.26 0.41 21.36
N ARG A 136 6.26 0.17 20.05
CA ARG A 136 6.01 -1.15 19.46
C ARG A 136 7.25 -2.05 19.38
N GLY A 137 8.44 -1.53 19.71
CA GLY A 137 9.70 -2.26 19.54
C GLY A 137 9.96 -2.68 18.09
N GLN A 138 9.58 -1.87 17.11
CA GLN A 138 9.68 -2.22 15.69
C GLN A 138 11.14 -2.33 15.22
N VAL A 139 11.45 -3.38 14.48
CA VAL A 139 12.74 -3.60 13.84
C VAL A 139 12.66 -3.19 12.38
N ASP A 140 13.58 -2.34 11.92
CA ASP A 140 13.72 -1.99 10.50
C ASP A 140 14.74 -2.92 9.84
N TYR A 141 14.31 -3.66 8.82
CA TYR A 141 15.16 -4.61 8.12
C TYR A 141 15.96 -3.99 6.96
N LEU A 142 15.83 -2.68 6.72
CA LEU A 142 16.60 -1.94 5.71
C LEU A 142 16.44 -2.53 4.29
N TYR A 143 15.23 -2.96 3.97
CA TYR A 143 14.92 -3.62 2.71
C TYR A 143 14.73 -2.65 1.53
N GLY A 144 14.72 -1.34 1.75
CA GLY A 144 14.53 -0.36 0.69
C GLY A 144 15.81 0.39 0.34
N LEU A 145 15.69 1.23 -0.69
CA LEU A 145 16.80 2.07 -1.15
C LEU A 145 17.11 3.19 -0.14
N LYS A 146 16.07 3.78 0.46
CA LYS A 146 16.20 5.01 1.26
C LYS A 146 16.92 4.74 2.58
N GLU A 147 16.57 3.64 3.21
CA GLU A 147 17.13 3.14 4.46
C GLU A 147 18.62 2.88 4.31
N ASN A 148 19.02 2.19 3.23
CA ASN A 148 20.42 1.91 2.94
C ASN A 148 21.22 3.19 2.64
N VAL A 149 20.63 4.14 1.89
CA VAL A 149 21.27 5.43 1.64
C VAL A 149 21.46 6.23 2.94
N ILE A 150 20.44 6.27 3.82
CA ILE A 150 20.52 6.98 5.11
C ILE A 150 21.64 6.42 5.99
N ILE A 151 21.79 5.09 6.03
CA ILE A 151 22.79 4.41 6.86
C ILE A 151 24.18 4.36 6.18
N GLY A 152 24.26 4.63 4.87
CA GLY A 152 25.50 4.56 4.10
C GLY A 152 25.91 3.15 3.66
N ARG A 153 24.94 2.22 3.54
CA ARG A 153 25.14 0.88 2.96
C ARG A 153 24.87 0.89 1.45
N LEU A 154 25.44 -0.08 0.74
CA LEU A 154 25.13 -0.29 -0.68
C LEU A 154 23.64 -0.58 -0.87
N ILE A 155 23.03 0.04 -1.88
CA ILE A 155 21.61 -0.15 -2.21
C ILE A 155 21.35 -1.52 -2.87
N PRO A 156 20.31 -2.26 -2.47
CA PRO A 156 20.02 -3.59 -3.00
C PRO A 156 19.29 -3.55 -4.35
N VAL A 157 20.02 -3.23 -5.42
CA VAL A 157 19.48 -3.14 -6.79
C VAL A 157 20.01 -4.22 -7.73
N THR A 158 21.12 -4.87 -7.38
CA THR A 158 21.66 -6.00 -8.14
C THR A 158 21.21 -7.32 -7.51
N LYS A 159 21.08 -8.36 -8.33
CA LYS A 159 20.67 -9.69 -7.87
C LYS A 159 21.59 -10.21 -6.75
N GLU A 160 22.90 -10.01 -6.89
CA GLU A 160 23.90 -10.39 -5.89
C GLU A 160 23.69 -9.71 -4.54
N LEU A 161 23.43 -8.39 -4.55
CA LEU A 161 23.19 -7.64 -3.32
C LEU A 161 21.84 -8.01 -2.69
N ILE A 162 20.84 -8.34 -3.51
CA ILE A 162 19.57 -8.87 -3.01
C ILE A 162 19.81 -10.24 -2.36
N ASP A 163 20.43 -11.19 -3.04
CA ASP A 163 20.69 -12.51 -2.46
C ASP A 163 21.55 -12.42 -1.19
N THR A 164 22.49 -11.47 -1.12
CA THR A 164 23.31 -11.25 0.09
C THR A 164 22.53 -10.67 1.28
N TYR A 165 21.51 -9.86 1.03
CA TYR A 165 20.76 -9.17 2.09
C TYR A 165 19.43 -9.83 2.45
N TYR A 166 18.83 -10.61 1.55
CA TYR A 166 17.51 -11.24 1.73
C TYR A 166 17.53 -12.76 1.53
N GLY A 167 18.65 -13.33 1.06
CA GLY A 167 18.83 -14.78 0.89
C GLY A 167 19.10 -15.53 2.18
#